data_AF-A0A9E6XYS7-F1
#
_entry.id   AF-A0A9E6XYS7-F1
#
_cell.length_a   1.000
_cell.length_b   1.000
_cell.length_c   1.000
_cell.angle_alpha   90.00
_cell.angle_beta   90.00
_cell.angle_gamma   90.00
#
_symmetry.space_group_name_H-M   'P 1'
#
loop_
_entity.id
_entity.type
_entity.pdbx_description
1 polymer ?
#
loop_
_entity_poly.entity_id
_entity_poly.type
_entity_poly.pdbx_seq_one_letter_code
_entity_poly.pdbx_strand_id
1 'polypeptide(L)'
;MTVPPEHREFARQVALSQEVDPRPTFEALSAATGVPVDELVHHALVRWVAAGAEALMAIEPPVLRDLIAARRREDWTAVGGIVDWLEAGL
;
A
#
# COMPACT_ATOMS: atom_id res chain seq x y z
N MET A 1 -9.88 9.83 -15.05
CA MET A 1 -10.72 9.34 -13.93
C MET A 1 -10.52 10.27 -12.75
N THR A 2 -11.60 10.71 -12.11
CA THR A 2 -11.55 11.54 -10.91
C THR A 2 -11.39 10.61 -9.71
N VAL A 3 -10.30 10.74 -8.94
CA VAL A 3 -10.09 9.95 -7.72
C VAL A 3 -11.16 10.32 -6.68
N PRO A 4 -11.89 9.34 -6.11
CA PRO A 4 -12.87 9.59 -5.06
C PRO A 4 -12.27 10.39 -3.89
N PRO A 5 -13.02 11.30 -3.24
CA PRO A 5 -12.51 12.14 -2.15
C PRO A 5 -11.70 11.39 -1.07
N GLU A 6 -12.20 10.22 -0.66
CA GLU A 6 -11.62 9.32 0.33
C GLU A 6 -10.26 8.73 -0.06
N HIS A 7 -9.91 8.72 -1.35
CA HIS A 7 -8.64 8.17 -1.86
C HIS A 7 -7.66 9.23 -2.37
N ARG A 8 -7.98 10.53 -2.24
CA ARG A 8 -7.14 11.61 -2.79
C ARG A 8 -5.76 11.69 -2.15
N GLU A 9 -5.66 11.48 -0.84
CA GLU A 9 -4.35 11.49 -0.16
C GLU A 9 -3.48 10.31 -0.63
N PHE A 10 -4.08 9.12 -0.77
CA PHE A 10 -3.39 7.97 -1.33
C PHE A 10 -2.90 8.25 -2.76
N ALA A 11 -3.75 8.82 -3.62
CA ALA A 11 -3.34 9.22 -4.97
C ALA A 11 -2.20 10.26 -4.98
N ARG A 12 -2.16 11.17 -4.01
CA ARG A 12 -1.05 12.12 -3.83
C ARG A 12 0.25 11.40 -3.49
N GLN A 13 0.21 10.40 -2.61
CA GLN A 13 1.38 9.59 -2.26
C GLN A 13 1.88 8.77 -3.45
N VAL A 14 0.96 8.21 -4.25
CA VAL A 14 1.31 7.52 -5.50
C VAL A 14 2.02 8.47 -6.47
N ALA A 15 1.54 9.70 -6.62
CA ALA A 15 2.20 10.71 -7.46
C ALA A 15 3.62 11.01 -6.95
N LEU A 16 3.81 11.19 -5.64
CA LEU A 16 5.14 11.41 -5.05
C LEU A 16 6.08 10.22 -5.26
N SER A 17 5.59 8.98 -5.22
CA SER A 17 6.43 7.81 -5.44
C SER A 17 7.05 7.76 -6.84
N GLN A 18 6.46 8.46 -7.82
CA GLN A 18 7.02 8.54 -9.18
C GLN A 18 8.33 9.33 -9.26
N GLU A 19 8.68 10.08 -8.22
CA GLU A 19 9.96 10.79 -8.12
C GLU A 19 11.14 9.84 -7.85
N VAL A 20 10.86 8.59 -7.47
CA VAL A 20 11.87 7.57 -7.16
C VAL A 20 11.84 6.47 -8.22
N ASP A 21 12.97 6.25 -8.90
CA ASP A 21 13.13 5.10 -9.80
C ASP A 21 13.72 3.92 -9.02
N PRO A 22 12.98 2.81 -8.82
CA PRO A 22 13.49 1.65 -8.11
C PRO A 22 14.39 0.76 -8.98
N ARG A 23 14.40 0.93 -10.32
CA ARG A 23 15.11 0.04 -11.26
C ARG A 23 16.60 -0.13 -10.97
N PRO A 24 17.38 0.91 -10.59
CA PRO A 24 18.81 0.74 -10.31
C PRO A 24 19.10 -0.32 -9.24
N THR A 25 18.22 -0.46 -8.25
CA THR A 25 18.37 -1.48 -7.20
C THR A 25 18.16 -2.89 -7.76
N PHE A 26 17.13 -3.06 -8.58
CA PHE A 26 16.84 -4.36 -9.21
C PHE A 26 17.89 -4.75 -10.26
N GLU A 27 18.43 -3.78 -11.00
CA GLU A 27 19.54 -3.99 -11.94
C GLU A 27 20.79 -4.47 -11.20
N ALA A 28 21.13 -3.85 -10.06
CA ALA A 28 22.26 -4.27 -9.23
C ALA A 28 22.06 -5.68 -8.67
N LEU A 29 20.86 -6.00 -8.18
CA LEU A 29 20.52 -7.34 -7.70
C LEU A 29 20.56 -8.38 -8.82
N SER A 30 20.09 -8.04 -10.01
CA SER A 30 20.14 -8.91 -11.19
C SER A 30 21.59 -9.21 -11.57
N ALA A 31 22.45 -8.19 -11.62
CA ALA A 31 23.88 -8.36 -11.89
C ALA A 31 24.59 -9.25 -10.84
N ALA A 32 24.20 -9.13 -9.57
CA ALA A 32 24.81 -9.90 -8.48
C ALA A 32 24.34 -11.36 -8.40
N THR A 33 23.09 -11.63 -8.79
CA THR A 33 22.44 -12.95 -8.56
C THR A 33 22.24 -13.76 -9.85
N GLY A 34 22.29 -13.11 -11.02
CA GLY A 34 21.93 -13.71 -12.31
C GLY A 34 20.43 -13.87 -12.53
N VAL A 35 19.58 -13.45 -11.58
CA VAL A 35 18.12 -13.50 -11.71
C VAL A 35 17.64 -12.33 -12.58
N PRO A 36 16.72 -12.53 -13.55
CA PRO A 36 16.18 -11.44 -14.35
C PRO A 36 15.49 -10.35 -13.51
N VAL A 37 15.65 -9.09 -13.93
CA VAL A 37 15.04 -7.92 -13.25
C VAL A 37 13.53 -8.09 -13.07
N ASP A 38 12.82 -8.54 -14.10
CA ASP A 38 11.36 -8.73 -14.04
C ASP A 38 10.93 -9.77 -13.01
N GLU A 39 11.72 -10.84 -12.84
CA GLU A 39 11.46 -11.88 -11.84
C GLU A 39 11.69 -11.34 -10.42
N LEU A 40 12.73 -10.53 -10.22
CA LEU A 40 13.00 -9.88 -8.93
C LEU A 40 11.92 -8.87 -8.57
N VAL A 41 11.44 -8.07 -9.54
CA VAL A 41 10.32 -7.14 -9.34
C VAL A 41 9.05 -7.90 -9.00
N HIS A 42 8.71 -8.95 -9.76
CA HIS A 42 7.54 -9.76 -9.48
C HIS A 42 7.62 -10.41 -8.10
N HIS A 43 8.76 -10.99 -7.73
CA HIS A 43 8.99 -11.58 -6.42
C HIS A 43 8.85 -10.54 -5.29
N ALA A 44 9.42 -9.35 -5.45
CA ALA A 44 9.30 -8.27 -4.47
C ALA A 44 7.85 -7.82 -4.28
N LEU A 45 7.09 -7.69 -5.38
CA LEU A 45 5.66 -7.36 -5.34
C LEU A 45 4.84 -8.46 -4.64
N VAL A 46 5.06 -9.74 -4.99
CA VAL A 46 4.39 -10.87 -4.33
C VAL A 46 4.67 -10.86 -2.84
N ARG A 47 5.93 -10.63 -2.43
CA ARG A 47 6.29 -10.54 -1.02
C ARG A 47 5.67 -9.34 -0.33
N TRP A 48 5.62 -8.18 -0.99
CA TRP A 48 5.00 -6.98 -0.43
C TRP A 48 3.49 -7.17 -0.24
N VAL A 49 2.79 -7.72 -1.24
CA VAL A 49 1.34 -7.99 -1.17
C VAL A 49 1.05 -9.05 -0.10
N ALA A 50 1.81 -10.14 -0.07
CA ALA A 50 1.66 -11.18 0.96
C ALA A 50 1.98 -10.65 2.36
N ALA A 51 2.98 -9.79 2.50
CA ALA A 51 3.26 -9.09 3.75
C ALA A 51 2.17 -8.06 4.09
N GLY A 52 1.47 -7.49 3.11
CA GLY A 52 0.27 -6.66 3.31
C GLY A 52 -0.88 -7.46 3.90
N ALA A 53 -1.08 -8.70 3.46
CA ALA A 53 -2.03 -9.64 4.06
C ALA A 53 -1.62 -10.03 5.50
N GLU A 54 -0.32 -10.17 5.80
CA GLU A 54 0.17 -10.33 7.17
C GLU A 54 0.08 -9.04 8.01
N ALA A 55 0.29 -7.86 7.42
CA ALA A 55 0.18 -6.55 8.06
C ALA A 55 -1.28 -6.17 8.34
N LEU A 56 -2.23 -6.68 7.57
CA LEU A 56 -3.66 -6.66 7.88
C LEU A 56 -3.99 -7.46 9.14
N MET A 57 -3.25 -8.55 9.41
CA MET A 57 -3.32 -9.23 10.71
C MET A 57 -2.57 -8.47 11.82
N ALA A 58 -1.75 -7.48 11.48
CA ALA A 58 -0.94 -6.67 12.40
C ALA A 58 -1.29 -5.16 12.31
N ILE A 59 -2.58 -4.82 12.23
CA ILE A 59 -3.09 -3.42 12.22
C ILE A 59 -2.28 -2.58 13.23
N GLU A 60 -1.51 -1.63 12.73
CA GLU A 60 -0.79 -0.72 13.62
C GLU A 60 -1.78 0.19 14.37
N PRO A 61 -1.44 0.62 15.60
CA PRO A 61 -2.28 1.49 16.42
C PRO A 61 -2.85 2.75 15.74
N PRO A 62 -2.18 3.41 14.77
CA PRO A 62 -2.73 4.59 14.09
C PRO A 62 -4.00 4.29 13.28
N VAL A 63 -4.03 3.24 12.45
CA VAL A 63 -5.21 2.90 11.64
C VAL A 63 -6.40 2.53 12.52
N LEU A 64 -6.16 1.81 13.61
CA LEU A 64 -7.20 1.50 14.60
C LEU A 64 -7.69 2.77 15.33
N ARG A 65 -6.79 3.70 15.68
CA ARG A 65 -7.16 4.99 16.29
C ARG A 65 -7.98 5.84 15.31
N ASP A 66 -7.65 5.83 14.03
CA ASP A 66 -8.35 6.59 13.00
C ASP A 66 -9.73 6.01 12.74
N LEU A 67 -9.87 4.68 12.69
CA LEU A 67 -11.16 4.00 12.62
C LEU A 67 -12.04 4.30 13.84
N ILE A 68 -11.46 4.23 15.05
CA ILE A 68 -12.16 4.59 16.31
C ILE A 68 -12.58 6.06 16.30
N ALA A 69 -11.71 6.96 15.83
CA ALA A 69 -11.98 8.38 15.77
C ALA A 69 -13.05 8.70 14.74
N ALA A 70 -13.03 8.08 13.56
CA ALA A 70 -14.06 8.20 12.53
C ALA A 70 -15.42 7.71 13.07
N ARG A 71 -15.46 6.54 13.72
CA ARG A 71 -16.66 6.03 14.37
C ARG A 71 -17.19 6.96 15.45
N ARG A 72 -16.32 7.55 16.29
CA ARG A 72 -16.74 8.48 17.35
C ARG A 72 -17.33 9.78 16.80
N ARG A 73 -16.92 10.18 15.60
CA ARG A 73 -17.44 11.36 14.88
C ARG A 73 -18.66 11.02 14.02
N GLU A 74 -19.10 9.77 14.00
CA GLU A 74 -20.16 9.25 13.12
C GLU A 74 -19.90 9.53 11.63
N ASP A 75 -18.62 9.60 11.25
CA ASP A 75 -18.19 9.76 9.86
C ASP A 75 -18.18 8.40 9.16
N TRP A 76 -19.37 7.93 8.79
CA TRP A 76 -19.57 6.62 8.18
C TRP A 76 -18.90 6.48 6.81
N THR A 77 -18.68 7.58 6.11
CA THR A 77 -17.92 7.59 4.85
C THR A 77 -16.46 7.26 5.10
N ALA A 78 -15.83 7.89 6.09
CA ALA A 78 -14.45 7.57 6.47
C ALA A 78 -14.33 6.14 7.03
N VAL A 79 -15.32 5.68 7.81
CA VAL A 79 -15.36 4.29 8.28
C VAL A 79 -15.41 3.32 7.09
N GLY A 80 -16.28 3.54 6.12
CA GLY A 80 -16.38 2.74 4.90
C GLY A 80 -15.06 2.70 4.13
N GLY A 81 -14.45 3.85 3.85
CA GLY A 81 -13.19 3.91 3.11
C GLY A 81 -12.02 3.20 3.80
N ILE A 82 -11.95 3.23 5.15
CA ILE A 82 -10.95 2.47 5.90
C ILE A 82 -11.23 0.96 5.80
N VAL A 83 -12.50 0.54 5.90
CA VAL A 83 -12.90 -0.87 5.78
C VAL A 83 -12.63 -1.40 4.37
N ASP A 84 -12.99 -0.66 3.33
CA ASP A 84 -12.77 -1.03 1.93
C ASP A 84 -11.26 -1.16 1.62
N TRP A 85 -10.44 -0.27 2.19
CA TRP A 85 -8.99 -0.36 2.09
C TRP A 85 -8.44 -1.61 2.78
N LEU A 86 -8.96 -1.96 3.96
CA LEU A 86 -8.56 -3.19 4.66
C LEU A 86 -9.01 -4.44 3.89
N GLU A 87 -10.22 -4.44 3.33
CA GLU A 87 -10.75 -5.54 2.52
C GLU A 87 -9.94 -5.75 1.24
N ALA A 88 -9.46 -4.67 0.61
CA ALA A 88 -8.68 -4.74 -0.62
C ALA A 88 -7.31 -5.45 -0.48
N GLY A 89 -6.83 -5.70 0.75
CA GLY A 89 -5.60 -6.47 0.98
C GLY A 89 -5.82 -7.90 1.50
N LEU A 90 -7.08 -8.35 1.65
CA LEU A 90 -7.43 -9.77 1.84
C LEU A 90 -7.22 -10.56 0.54
#